data_AF-A0A3A9F6G8-F1
#
_entry.id   AF-A0A3A9F6G8-F1
#
_cell.length_a   1.000
_cell.length_b   1.000
_cell.length_c   1.000
_cell.angle_alpha   90.00
_cell.angle_beta   90.00
_cell.angle_gamma   90.00
#
_symmetry.space_group_name_H-M   'P 1'
#
loop_
_entity.id
_entity.type
_entity.pdbx_description
1 polymer ?
#
loop_
_entity_poly.entity_id
_entity_poly.type
_entity_poly.pdbx_seq_one_letter_code
_entity_poly.pdbx_strand_id
1 'polypeptide(L)'
;MERTISGMMGKGSVNHNTRAFSAKNVDKERSRDNVEFCHSDIKQVYHTLFDEALERYNAKQKRSDRKIDDYYEKIRRGKQEKLFYEVIFQIGNKDDMNVQSNEGVVLQIKRALDLQIIL
;
A
#
# COMPACT_ATOMS: atom_id res chain seq x y z
N MET A 1 -10.99 -14.87 -25.04
CA MET A 1 -10.59 -13.48 -24.73
C MET A 1 -9.49 -13.56 -23.70
N GLU A 2 -8.34 -12.96 -23.96
CA GLU A 2 -7.20 -12.99 -23.04
C GLU A 2 -7.45 -12.08 -21.84
N ARG A 3 -7.20 -12.56 -20.61
CA ARG A 3 -7.32 -11.74 -19.40
C ARG A 3 -6.12 -10.80 -19.32
N THR A 4 -6.38 -9.53 -19.06
CA THR A 4 -5.33 -8.50 -18.95
C THR A 4 -4.89 -8.30 -17.51
N ILE A 5 -3.67 -7.82 -17.31
CA ILE A 5 -3.19 -7.28 -16.03
C ILE A 5 -2.72 -5.86 -16.30
N SER A 6 -3.20 -4.90 -15.52
CA SER A 6 -2.72 -3.51 -15.56
C SER A 6 -2.18 -3.09 -14.20
N GLY A 7 -1.22 -2.18 -14.22
CA GLY A 7 -0.59 -1.61 -13.03
C GLY A 7 -0.44 -0.10 -13.17
N MET A 8 -0.71 0.64 -12.11
CA MET A 8 -0.50 2.09 -12.07
C MET A 8 0.07 2.55 -10.73
N MET A 9 0.86 3.63 -10.76
CA MET A 9 1.35 4.31 -9.56
C MET A 9 0.37 5.39 -9.14
N GLY A 10 -0.08 5.33 -7.89
CA GLY A 10 -1.03 6.26 -7.29
C GLY A 10 -0.35 7.37 -6.48
N LYS A 11 -1.16 8.37 -6.09
CA LYS A 11 -0.73 9.37 -5.09
C LYS A 11 -0.88 8.86 -3.66
N GLY A 12 -1.63 7.78 -3.42
CA GLY A 12 -1.97 7.31 -2.09
C GLY A 12 -3.16 8.05 -1.51
N SER A 13 -4.13 7.32 -0.96
CA SER A 13 -5.07 7.92 -0.01
C SER A 13 -5.63 6.92 0.99
N VAL A 14 -5.15 7.01 2.23
CA VAL A 14 -5.59 6.15 3.33
C VAL A 14 -7.11 6.24 3.53
N ASN A 15 -7.69 7.44 3.53
CA ASN A 15 -9.13 7.62 3.74
C ASN A 15 -10.00 6.99 2.63
N HIS A 16 -9.51 6.98 1.39
CA HIS A 16 -10.18 6.27 0.31
C HIS A 16 -10.06 4.76 0.46
N ASN A 17 -8.89 4.27 0.89
CA ASN A 17 -8.59 2.84 1.06
C ASN A 17 -9.39 2.24 2.23
N THR A 18 -9.46 2.94 3.35
CA THR A 18 -10.24 2.51 4.55
C THR A 18 -11.75 2.80 4.44
N ARG A 19 -12.21 3.32 3.30
CA ARG A 19 -13.62 3.71 3.09
C ARG A 19 -14.17 4.67 4.16
N ALA A 20 -13.31 5.51 4.74
CA ALA A 20 -13.70 6.54 5.71
C ALA A 20 -14.75 7.52 5.15
N PHE A 21 -14.86 7.63 3.82
CA PHE A 21 -15.97 8.27 3.14
C PHE A 21 -16.34 7.51 1.85
N SER A 22 -17.57 7.73 1.37
CA SER A 22 -18.07 7.10 0.15
C SER A 22 -18.02 8.06 -1.03
N ALA A 23 -17.21 7.72 -2.04
CA ALA A 23 -17.21 8.43 -3.31
C ALA A 23 -18.46 8.08 -4.15
N LYS A 24 -18.86 8.95 -5.09
CA LYS A 24 -20.08 8.78 -5.90
C LYS A 24 -20.11 7.50 -6.74
N ASN A 25 -18.94 6.97 -7.08
CA ASN A 25 -18.75 5.77 -7.89
C ASN A 25 -18.58 4.49 -7.04
N VAL A 26 -18.75 4.57 -5.72
CA VAL A 26 -18.63 3.43 -4.81
C VAL A 26 -20.01 2.95 -4.39
N ASP A 27 -20.30 1.69 -4.66
CA ASP A 27 -21.45 1.00 -4.09
C ASP A 27 -21.11 0.57 -2.65
N LYS A 28 -21.81 1.16 -1.67
CA LYS A 28 -21.55 0.90 -0.25
C LYS A 28 -21.86 -0.54 0.14
N GLU A 29 -22.89 -1.13 -0.44
CA GLU A 29 -23.33 -2.49 -0.10
C GLU A 29 -22.28 -3.55 -0.46
N ARG A 30 -21.40 -3.23 -1.42
CA ARG A 30 -20.29 -4.07 -1.86
C ARG A 30 -19.01 -3.87 -1.04
N SER A 31 -18.94 -2.84 -0.21
CA SER A 31 -17.73 -2.57 0.59
C SER A 31 -17.47 -3.64 1.66
N ARG A 32 -18.50 -4.43 2.02
CA ARG A 32 -18.37 -5.59 2.92
C ARG A 32 -17.52 -6.73 2.33
N ASP A 33 -17.35 -6.75 1.00
CA ASP A 33 -16.58 -7.77 0.30
C ASP A 33 -15.07 -7.40 0.22
N ASN A 34 -14.70 -6.18 0.66
CA ASN A 34 -13.31 -5.74 0.69
C ASN A 34 -12.50 -6.54 1.73
N VAL A 35 -11.27 -6.89 1.37
CA VAL A 35 -10.32 -7.54 2.28
C VAL A 35 -9.13 -6.61 2.52
N GLU A 36 -8.85 -6.30 3.78
CA GLU A 36 -7.65 -5.59 4.19
C GLU A 36 -6.62 -6.58 4.73
N PHE A 37 -5.43 -6.63 4.13
CA PHE A 37 -4.37 -7.54 4.58
C PHE A 37 -3.51 -6.95 5.71
N CYS A 38 -3.20 -5.66 5.60
CA CYS A 38 -2.29 -4.99 6.51
C CYS A 38 -2.75 -3.54 6.69
N HIS A 39 -2.91 -3.16 7.96
CA HIS A 39 -3.15 -1.80 8.39
C HIS A 39 -2.17 -1.47 9.49
N SER A 40 -1.02 -0.91 9.13
CA SER A 40 0.02 -0.57 10.10
C SER A 40 0.28 0.93 10.10
N ASP A 41 0.59 1.47 11.28
CA ASP A 41 1.06 2.84 11.38
C ASP A 41 2.41 2.96 10.66
N ILE A 42 2.46 3.85 9.67
CA ILE A 42 3.64 4.00 8.81
C ILE A 42 4.89 4.37 9.62
N LYS A 43 4.75 5.14 10.71
CA LYS A 43 5.90 5.51 11.53
C LYS A 43 6.44 4.30 12.28
N GLN A 44 5.58 3.41 12.78
CA GLN A 44 6.00 2.15 13.39
C GLN A 44 6.68 1.20 12.40
N VAL A 45 6.18 1.13 11.16
CA VAL A 45 6.82 0.35 10.09
C VAL A 45 8.23 0.86 9.82
N TYR A 46 8.41 2.18 9.76
CA TYR A 46 9.74 2.78 9.59
C TYR A 46 10.72 2.37 10.69
N HIS A 47 10.30 2.41 11.95
CA HIS A 47 11.14 1.98 13.07
C HIS A 47 11.50 0.49 12.99
N THR A 48 10.51 -0.35 12.68
CA THR A 48 10.70 -1.79 12.53
C THR A 48 11.70 -2.14 11.42
N LEU A 49 11.65 -1.42 10.30
CA LEU A 49 12.48 -1.73 9.13
C LEU A 49 13.86 -1.05 9.15
N PHE A 50 13.98 0.14 9.74
CA PHE A 50 15.15 1.00 9.52
C PHE A 50 15.97 1.33 10.76
N ASP A 51 15.48 1.10 11.99
CA ASP A 51 16.22 1.51 13.20
C ASP A 51 17.59 0.83 13.30
N GLU A 52 17.67 -0.48 13.05
CA GLU A 52 18.95 -1.19 13.08
C GLU A 52 19.93 -0.65 12.02
N ALA A 53 19.42 -0.31 10.82
CA ALA A 53 20.24 0.28 9.77
C ALA A 53 20.69 1.71 10.10
N LEU A 54 19.80 2.49 10.73
CA LEU A 54 20.04 3.85 11.20
C LEU A 54 21.13 3.88 12.28
N GLU A 55 21.07 2.96 13.24
CA GLU A 55 22.10 2.78 14.27
C GLU A 55 23.47 2.49 13.65
N ARG A 56 23.53 1.51 12.74
CA ARG A 56 24.78 1.16 12.02
C ARG A 56 25.31 2.33 11.20
N TYR A 57 24.44 3.15 10.60
CA TYR A 57 24.81 4.35 9.87
C TYR A 57 25.41 5.41 10.79
N ASN A 58 24.72 5.72 11.90
CA ASN A 58 25.09 6.74 12.87
C ASN A 58 26.37 6.38 13.63
N ALA A 59 26.62 5.10 13.92
CA ALA A 59 27.84 4.61 14.55
C ALA A 59 29.11 4.93 13.72
N LYS A 60 28.97 5.03 12.39
CA LYS A 60 30.07 5.37 11.47
C LYS A 60 30.31 6.88 11.35
N GLN A 61 29.40 7.72 11.86
CA GLN A 61 29.51 9.18 11.70
C GLN A 61 30.41 9.80 12.78
N LYS A 62 31.50 10.44 12.34
CA LYS A 62 32.40 11.21 13.22
C LYS A 62 31.87 12.58 13.59
N ARG A 63 31.06 13.18 12.70
CA ARG A 63 30.47 14.51 12.90
C ARG A 63 29.01 14.36 13.33
N SER A 64 28.60 15.12 14.33
CA SER A 64 27.23 15.09 14.87
C SER A 64 26.18 15.56 13.87
N ASP A 65 26.48 16.58 13.05
CA ASP A 65 25.55 17.15 12.07
C ASP A 65 25.19 16.21 10.91
N ARG A 66 25.91 15.10 10.76
CA ARG A 66 25.65 14.06 9.75
C ARG A 66 24.82 12.90 10.29
N LYS A 67 24.63 12.81 11.61
CA LYS A 67 23.75 11.81 12.20
C LYS A 67 22.31 12.11 11.84
N ILE A 68 21.52 11.06 11.74
CA ILE A 68 20.10 11.14 11.46
C ILE A 68 19.39 10.74 12.75
N ASP A 69 18.59 11.64 13.31
CA ASP A 69 17.92 11.40 14.59
C ASP A 69 16.69 10.49 14.43
N ASP A 70 15.84 10.80 13.46
CA ASP A 70 14.65 10.03 13.12
C ASP A 70 14.58 9.90 11.59
N TYR A 71 14.62 8.66 11.09
CA TYR A 71 14.66 8.39 9.65
C TYR A 71 13.33 8.71 8.97
N TYR A 72 12.20 8.47 9.64
CA TYR A 72 10.88 8.85 9.14
C TYR A 72 10.79 10.38 8.95
N GLU A 73 11.20 11.16 9.95
CA GLU A 73 11.22 12.62 9.84
C GLU A 73 12.19 13.12 8.78
N LYS A 74 13.32 12.44 8.58
CA LYS A 74 14.25 12.74 7.49
C LYS A 74 13.58 12.60 6.12
N ILE A 75 12.87 11.50 5.87
CA ILE A 75 12.15 11.30 4.61
C ILE A 75 10.99 12.30 4.49
N ARG A 76 10.21 12.50 5.56
CA ARG A 76 9.07 13.44 5.57
C ARG A 76 9.45 14.87 5.19
N ARG A 77 10.61 15.34 5.66
CA ARG A 77 11.13 16.70 5.36
C ARG A 77 11.89 16.76 4.04
N GLY A 78 12.34 15.61 3.54
CA GLY A 78 13.00 15.49 2.26
C GLY A 78 12.04 15.80 1.09
N LYS A 79 12.62 16.25 -0.02
CA LYS A 79 11.88 16.45 -1.28
C LYS A 79 12.15 15.37 -2.32
N GLN A 80 13.10 14.47 -2.04
CA GLN A 80 13.56 13.45 -2.97
C GLN A 80 12.67 12.20 -2.94
N GLU A 81 12.23 11.80 -1.75
CA GLU A 81 11.51 10.55 -1.52
C GLU A 81 10.12 10.83 -0.93
N LYS A 82 9.18 9.93 -1.21
CA LYS A 82 7.87 9.91 -0.53
C LYS A 82 7.93 8.99 0.68
N LEU A 83 7.05 9.23 1.65
CA LEU A 83 6.91 8.33 2.80
C LEU A 83 6.43 6.94 2.39
N PHE A 84 5.64 6.84 1.33
CA PHE A 84 5.17 5.59 0.76
C PHE A 84 4.87 5.76 -0.72
N TYR A 85 4.73 4.64 -1.42
CA TYR A 85 4.42 4.58 -2.83
C TYR A 85 3.21 3.67 -3.02
N GLU A 86 2.13 4.20 -3.60
CA GLU A 86 0.94 3.41 -3.88
C GLU A 86 1.05 2.75 -5.25
N VAL A 87 0.80 1.44 -5.31
CA VAL A 87 0.67 0.68 -6.55
C VAL A 87 -0.71 0.04 -6.60
N ILE A 88 -1.40 0.21 -7.72
CA ILE A 88 -2.72 -0.37 -7.95
C ILE A 88 -2.58 -1.38 -9.08
N PHE A 89 -3.02 -2.62 -8.81
CA PHE A 89 -3.10 -3.68 -9.81
C PHE A 89 -4.56 -4.02 -10.09
N GLN A 90 -4.89 -4.22 -11.37
CA GLN A 90 -6.19 -4.70 -11.81
C GLN A 90 -5.99 -5.90 -12.74
N ILE A 91 -6.76 -6.96 -12.50
CA ILE A 91 -6.78 -8.15 -13.36
C ILE A 91 -8.12 -8.19 -14.07
N GLY A 92 -8.12 -8.17 -15.39
CA GLY A 92 -9.32 -8.10 -16.22
C GLY A 92 -9.96 -6.72 -16.22
N ASN A 93 -11.20 -6.66 -16.71
CA ASN A 93 -12.07 -5.51 -16.84
C ASN A 93 -13.48 -5.89 -16.33
N LYS A 94 -14.44 -4.97 -16.47
CA LYS A 94 -15.83 -5.19 -16.04
C LYS A 94 -16.46 -6.46 -16.61
N ASP A 95 -16.08 -6.85 -17.83
CA ASP A 95 -16.74 -7.88 -18.63
C ASP A 95 -16.06 -9.27 -18.47
N ASP A 96 -14.81 -9.33 -18.02
CA ASP A 96 -14.03 -10.58 -17.90
C ASP A 96 -13.49 -10.88 -16.47
N MET A 97 -13.72 -9.98 -15.49
CA MET A 97 -13.46 -10.25 -14.07
C MET A 97 -14.41 -11.34 -13.58
N ASN A 98 -13.89 -12.55 -13.51
CA ASN A 98 -14.64 -13.76 -13.23
C ASN A 98 -15.07 -13.87 -11.74
N VAL A 99 -16.05 -13.06 -11.35
CA VAL A 99 -16.70 -13.07 -10.01
C VAL A 99 -17.60 -14.29 -9.81
N GLN A 100 -18.09 -14.89 -10.89
CA GLN A 100 -19.24 -15.78 -10.84
C GLN A 100 -18.94 -17.25 -11.20
N SER A 101 -17.73 -17.64 -11.61
CA SER A 101 -17.45 -19.07 -11.84
C SER A 101 -17.05 -19.84 -10.58
N ASN A 102 -17.30 -21.15 -10.59
CA ASN A 102 -16.89 -22.09 -9.52
C ASN A 102 -15.37 -22.08 -9.26
N GLU A 103 -14.54 -21.79 -10.26
CA GLU A 103 -13.09 -21.58 -10.10
C GLU A 103 -12.76 -20.20 -9.51
N GLY A 104 -13.63 -19.20 -9.73
CA GLY A 104 -13.60 -17.90 -9.08
C GLY A 104 -13.80 -17.98 -7.56
N VAL A 105 -14.46 -19.04 -7.07
CA VAL A 105 -14.61 -19.36 -5.64
C VAL A 105 -13.30 -19.86 -5.03
N VAL A 106 -12.53 -20.69 -5.74
CA VAL A 106 -11.16 -21.07 -5.31
C VAL A 106 -10.23 -19.85 -5.36
N LEU A 107 -10.45 -18.98 -6.34
CA LEU A 107 -9.87 -17.64 -6.38
C LEU A 107 -10.45 -16.71 -5.32
N GLN A 108 -11.48 -17.00 -4.51
CA GLN A 108 -11.84 -16.12 -3.38
C GLN A 108 -10.71 -16.02 -2.35
N ILE A 109 -9.88 -17.07 -2.25
CA ILE A 109 -8.65 -17.07 -1.45
C ILE A 109 -7.53 -16.26 -2.14
N LYS A 110 -7.64 -16.02 -3.45
CA LYS A 110 -6.70 -15.23 -4.26
C LYS A 110 -7.27 -13.87 -4.75
N ARG A 111 -8.55 -13.58 -4.48
CA ARG A 111 -9.32 -12.35 -4.78
C ARG A 111 -9.34 -11.38 -3.62
N ALA A 112 -8.54 -11.70 -2.61
CA ALA A 112 -7.91 -10.65 -1.86
C ALA A 112 -6.97 -9.81 -2.78
N LEU A 113 -6.67 -10.22 -4.03
CA LEU A 113 -6.02 -9.37 -5.04
C LEU A 113 -6.92 -8.29 -5.72
N ASP A 114 -7.95 -7.74 -5.06
CA ASP A 114 -8.28 -6.30 -5.24
C ASP A 114 -7.30 -5.50 -4.38
N LEU A 115 -6.02 -5.77 -4.66
CA LEU A 115 -4.89 -5.45 -3.82
C LEU A 115 -4.60 -3.96 -4.02
N GLN A 116 -5.33 -3.14 -3.24
CA GLN A 116 -4.71 -2.04 -2.52
C GLN A 116 -3.55 -2.65 -1.71
N ILE A 117 -2.41 -2.89 -2.37
CA ILE A 117 -1.19 -3.31 -1.67
C ILE A 117 -0.70 -2.06 -0.97
N ILE A 118 -1.11 -1.96 0.28
CA ILE A 118 -0.45 -1.13 1.29
C ILE A 118 0.91 -1.80 1.53
N LEU A 119 1.95 -1.21 0.95
CA LEU A 119 3.25 -1.05 1.59
C LEU A 119 3.56 0.45 1.62
#